data_AF-A0A6A2ZH13-F1
#
_entry.id   AF-A0A6A2ZH13-F1
#
_cell.length_a   1.000
_cell.length_b   1.000
_cell.length_c   1.000
_cell.angle_alpha   90.00
_cell.angle_beta   90.00
_cell.angle_gamma   90.00
#
_symmetry.space_group_name_H-M   'P 1'
#
loop_
_entity.id
_entity.type
_entity.pdbx_description
1 polymer ?
#
loop_
_entity_poly.entity_id
_entity_poly.type
_entity_poly.pdbx_seq_one_letter_code
_entity_poly.pdbx_strand_id
1 'polypeptide(L)'
;MNVSIASFDEAEDETVFTYIEGTDKGPKEWGKLDPHWKLCDTRKLQSPIDIPSGKLQLVPSLGKLKMNYNPVPAVLKNRGHDIKHSPSEHTFNGTRYALELHMVHKSDHGEMAVTAVVYKYGRPDPFLSRVCMLNTFIEIYNGVLVFS
;
A
#
# COMPACT_ATOMS: atom_id res chain seq x y z
N MET A 1 14.03 8.16 22.51
CA MET A 1 13.02 8.06 21.44
C MET A 1 12.63 6.60 21.37
N ASN A 2 11.42 6.25 21.84
CA ASN A 2 10.94 4.89 21.76
C ASN A 2 10.42 4.67 20.34
N VAL A 3 10.95 3.64 19.68
CA VAL A 3 10.43 3.17 18.39
C VAL A 3 9.18 2.36 18.70
N SER A 4 8.01 2.96 18.49
CA SER A 4 6.77 2.21 18.41
C SER A 4 6.72 1.57 17.03
N ILE A 5 6.80 0.24 16.98
CA ILE A 5 6.31 -0.51 15.83
C ILE A 5 4.81 -0.20 15.77
N ALA A 6 4.36 0.47 14.71
CA ALA A 6 2.94 0.51 14.44
C ALA A 6 2.53 -0.90 14.02
N SER A 7 1.97 -1.68 14.96
CA SER A 7 1.21 -2.86 14.59
C SER A 7 -0.10 -2.37 13.99
N PHE A 8 -0.29 -2.68 12.71
CA PHE A 8 -1.57 -2.57 12.05
C PHE A 8 -2.22 -3.95 12.13
N ASP A 9 -3.43 -4.01 12.68
CA ASP A 9 -4.26 -5.22 12.67
C ASP A 9 -4.74 -5.44 11.24
N GLU A 10 -3.87 -6.01 10.43
CA GLU A 10 -4.20 -6.55 9.11
C GLU A 10 -4.27 -8.07 9.23
N ALA A 11 -5.05 -8.72 8.35
CA ALA A 11 -5.25 -10.16 8.40
C ALA A 11 -3.92 -10.92 8.49
N GLU A 12 -3.72 -11.67 9.57
CA GLU A 12 -2.52 -12.50 9.78
C GLU A 12 -2.54 -13.77 8.91
N ASP A 13 -3.75 -14.26 8.56
CA ASP A 13 -3.96 -15.36 7.62
C ASP A 13 -4.38 -14.83 6.25
N GLU A 14 -3.45 -14.95 5.31
CA GLU A 14 -3.50 -14.37 3.97
C GLU A 14 -4.22 -15.28 2.95
N THR A 15 -4.73 -16.46 3.37
CA THR A 15 -5.54 -17.37 2.52
C THR A 15 -7.03 -17.06 2.53
N VAL A 16 -7.41 -16.12 3.41
CA VAL A 16 -8.81 -15.79 3.69
C VAL A 16 -9.43 -14.96 2.55
N PHE A 17 -8.64 -14.13 1.87
CA PHE A 17 -9.11 -13.26 0.78
C PHE A 17 -8.21 -13.31 -0.47
N THR A 18 -8.71 -12.81 -1.60
CA THR A 18 -7.95 -12.65 -2.85
C THR A 18 -8.32 -11.36 -3.57
N TYR A 19 -7.46 -10.92 -4.49
CA TYR A 19 -7.70 -9.79 -5.41
C TYR A 19 -8.37 -10.21 -6.72
N ILE A 20 -8.61 -11.52 -6.92
CA ILE A 20 -9.24 -12.01 -8.15
C ILE A 20 -10.74 -11.72 -8.13
N GLU A 21 -11.15 -10.79 -8.98
CA GLU A 21 -12.54 -10.42 -9.20
C GLU A 21 -13.42 -11.62 -9.59
N GLY A 22 -14.66 -11.63 -9.11
CA GLY A 22 -15.65 -12.66 -9.44
C GLY A 22 -15.52 -13.99 -8.70
N THR A 23 -14.51 -14.13 -7.83
CA THR A 23 -14.40 -15.27 -6.90
C THR A 23 -15.19 -15.00 -5.62
N ASP A 24 -15.51 -16.06 -4.88
CA ASP A 24 -16.16 -16.01 -3.56
C ASP A 24 -15.29 -15.35 -2.47
N LYS A 25 -13.99 -15.15 -2.76
CA LYS A 25 -13.02 -14.48 -1.91
C LYS A 25 -12.51 -13.14 -2.49
N GLY A 26 -13.10 -12.69 -3.60
CA GLY A 26 -12.68 -11.49 -4.31
C GLY A 26 -13.09 -10.20 -3.59
N PRO A 27 -12.60 -9.02 -4.03
CA PRO A 27 -12.82 -7.75 -3.35
C PRO A 27 -14.28 -7.38 -3.05
N LYS A 28 -15.21 -7.78 -3.93
CA LYS A 28 -16.66 -7.56 -3.75
C LYS A 28 -17.30 -8.41 -2.66
N GLU A 29 -16.60 -9.44 -2.19
CA GLU A 29 -17.08 -10.40 -1.20
C GLU A 29 -16.38 -10.24 0.15
N TRP A 30 -15.34 -9.38 0.26
CA TRP A 30 -14.51 -9.27 1.46
C TRP A 30 -15.30 -8.97 2.74
N GLY A 31 -16.34 -8.13 2.68
CA GLY A 31 -17.14 -7.83 3.88
C GLY A 31 -18.00 -8.99 4.39
N LYS A 32 -18.08 -10.10 3.64
CA LYS A 32 -18.81 -11.33 4.00
C LYS A 32 -17.89 -12.42 4.54
N LEU A 33 -16.59 -12.30 4.33
CA LEU A 33 -15.60 -13.33 4.70
C LEU A 33 -15.36 -13.37 6.21
N ASP A 34 -15.37 -12.21 6.86
CA ASP A 34 -15.18 -12.08 8.30
C ASP A 34 -16.13 -11.02 8.88
N PRO A 35 -16.83 -11.30 10.00
CA PRO A 35 -17.68 -10.31 10.68
C PRO A 35 -16.98 -8.97 11.00
N HIS A 36 -15.67 -8.98 11.26
CA HIS A 36 -14.88 -7.77 11.51
C HIS A 36 -14.62 -6.95 10.26
N TRP A 37 -14.77 -7.54 9.06
CA TRP A 37 -14.52 -6.88 7.77
C TRP A 37 -15.79 -6.31 7.13
N LYS A 38 -16.94 -6.41 7.81
CA LYS A 38 -18.23 -5.91 7.35
C LYS A 38 -18.21 -4.46 6.86
N LEU A 39 -17.26 -3.65 7.35
CA LEU A 39 -17.07 -2.28 6.89
C LEU A 39 -16.68 -2.17 5.41
N CYS A 40 -16.03 -3.17 4.83
CA CYS A 40 -15.71 -3.23 3.40
C CYS A 40 -16.97 -3.16 2.52
N ASP A 41 -18.10 -3.69 2.99
CA ASP A 41 -19.38 -3.68 2.28
C ASP A 41 -20.31 -2.54 2.71
N THR A 42 -20.26 -2.16 3.98
CA THR A 42 -21.29 -1.31 4.60
C THR A 42 -20.91 0.16 4.70
N ARG A 43 -19.62 0.48 4.64
CA ARG A 43 -19.15 1.86 4.84
C ARG A 43 -19.24 2.65 3.55
N LYS A 44 -19.76 3.88 3.63
CA LYS A 44 -19.89 4.78 2.46
C LYS A 44 -18.58 5.47 2.05
N LEU A 45 -17.63 5.53 2.97
CA LEU A 45 -16.33 6.17 2.78
C LEU A 45 -15.26 5.07 2.75
N GLN A 46 -15.03 4.53 1.56
CA GLN A 46 -14.00 3.53 1.27
C GLN A 46 -12.98 4.11 0.29
N SER A 47 -11.78 3.55 0.36
CA SER A 47 -10.69 3.76 -0.58
C SER A 47 -10.41 2.44 -1.30
N PRO A 48 -9.78 2.48 -2.50
CA PRO A 48 -9.36 3.67 -3.24
C PRO A 48 -10.54 4.43 -3.87
N ILE A 49 -10.27 5.66 -4.34
CA ILE A 49 -11.23 6.47 -5.10
C ILE A 49 -10.64 6.91 -6.44
N ASP A 50 -11.52 7.33 -7.37
CA ASP A 50 -11.09 8.15 -8.50
C ASP A 50 -10.91 9.61 -8.08
N ILE A 51 -9.86 10.24 -8.59
CA ILE A 51 -9.52 11.65 -8.37
C ILE A 51 -9.75 12.40 -9.68
N PRO A 52 -10.98 12.90 -9.93
CA PRO A 52 -11.31 13.61 -11.16
C PRO A 52 -10.84 15.07 -11.09
N SER A 53 -10.04 15.51 -12.05
CA SER A 53 -9.47 16.88 -12.08
C SER A 53 -10.55 17.97 -12.13
N GLY A 54 -11.71 17.68 -12.72
CA GLY A 54 -12.83 18.63 -12.85
C GLY A 54 -13.71 18.78 -11.59
N LYS A 55 -13.50 18.00 -10.53
CA LYS A 55 -14.30 18.09 -9.29
C LYS A 55 -13.44 18.44 -8.06
N LEU A 56 -12.22 18.90 -8.27
CA LEU A 56 -11.32 19.28 -7.18
C LEU A 56 -11.67 20.67 -6.66
N GLN A 57 -11.83 20.77 -5.33
CA GLN A 57 -11.90 22.05 -4.64
C GLN A 57 -10.49 22.44 -4.20
N LEU A 58 -9.99 23.59 -4.68
CA LEU A 58 -8.75 24.14 -4.17
C LEU A 58 -9.00 24.69 -2.76
N VAL A 59 -8.22 24.21 -1.79
CA VAL A 59 -8.29 24.66 -0.40
C VAL A 59 -6.90 25.17 0.01
N PRO A 60 -6.54 26.43 -0.32
CA PRO A 60 -5.20 26.97 -0.07
C PRO A 60 -4.79 26.97 1.41
N SER A 61 -5.76 26.99 2.32
CA SER A 61 -5.54 26.95 3.76
C SER A 61 -4.91 25.64 4.25
N LEU A 62 -4.96 24.55 3.48
CA LEU A 62 -4.23 23.32 3.79
C LEU A 62 -2.71 23.52 3.78
N GLY A 63 -2.22 24.53 3.05
CA GLY A 63 -0.79 24.80 2.93
C GLY A 63 -0.03 23.69 2.19
N LYS A 64 1.29 23.68 2.37
CA LYS A 64 2.17 22.65 1.81
C LYS A 64 2.24 21.46 2.75
N LEU A 65 2.29 20.24 2.19
CA LEU A 65 2.56 19.03 2.94
C LEU A 65 3.92 19.18 3.66
N LYS A 66 3.92 18.98 4.98
CA LYS A 66 5.13 19.01 5.81
C LYS A 66 5.55 17.59 6.10
N MET A 67 6.73 17.21 5.64
CA MET A 67 7.30 15.87 5.85
C MET A 67 8.60 16.03 6.62
N ASN A 68 8.73 15.32 7.74
CA ASN A 68 9.94 15.30 8.56
C ASN A 68 10.34 13.86 8.86
N TYR A 69 10.81 13.15 7.82
CA TYR A 69 11.26 11.78 7.94
C TYR A 69 12.75 11.73 8.29
N ASN A 70 13.08 10.83 9.21
CA ASN A 70 14.46 10.52 9.57
C ASN A 70 14.74 9.06 9.23
N PRO A 71 15.93 8.74 8.70
CA PRO A 71 16.34 7.37 8.48
C PRO A 71 16.32 6.59 9.80
N VAL A 72 15.73 5.40 9.77
CA VAL A 72 15.71 4.44 10.89
C VAL A 72 15.93 3.03 10.34
N PRO A 73 16.49 2.10 11.13
CA PRO A 73 16.50 0.70 10.77
C PRO A 73 15.07 0.20 10.48
N ALA A 74 14.89 -0.49 9.37
CA ALA A 74 13.62 -1.02 8.93
C ALA A 74 13.79 -2.46 8.42
N VAL A 75 12.72 -3.26 8.52
CA VAL A 75 12.67 -4.62 8.00
C VAL A 75 11.72 -4.65 6.82
N LEU A 76 12.19 -5.16 5.68
CA LEU A 76 11.34 -5.44 4.55
C LEU A 76 10.63 -6.77 4.81
N LYS A 77 9.30 -6.74 4.96
CA LYS A 77 8.47 -7.93 5.12
C LYS A 77 7.64 -8.11 3.86
N ASN A 78 7.82 -9.23 3.17
CA ASN A 78 6.89 -9.67 2.14
C ASN A 78 5.77 -10.47 2.80
N ARG A 79 4.53 -10.02 2.61
CA ARG A 79 3.31 -10.61 3.16
C ARG A 79 2.41 -11.21 2.07
N GLY A 80 3.02 -11.62 0.96
CA GLY A 80 2.33 -12.22 -0.19
C GLY A 80 1.54 -11.22 -1.05
N HIS A 81 0.80 -10.32 -0.42
CA HIS A 81 -0.15 -9.40 -1.05
C HIS A 81 0.35 -7.96 -1.14
N ASP A 82 1.30 -7.56 -0.31
CA ASP A 82 1.79 -6.18 -0.23
C ASP A 82 3.32 -6.09 -0.01
N ILE A 83 3.97 -5.55 -1.03
CA ILE A 83 5.22 -4.77 -0.89
C ILE A 83 5.01 -3.39 -1.53
N LYS A 84 4.14 -3.35 -2.56
CA LYS A 84 3.70 -2.19 -3.33
C LYS A 84 2.43 -2.59 -4.10
N HIS A 85 1.55 -1.64 -4.39
CA HIS A 85 0.37 -1.89 -5.23
C HIS A 85 0.74 -1.69 -6.70
N SER A 86 0.47 -2.69 -7.53
CA SER A 86 0.74 -2.67 -8.97
C SER A 86 -0.41 -3.35 -9.72
N PRO A 87 -1.22 -2.62 -10.51
CA PRO A 87 -1.16 -1.18 -10.80
C PRO A 87 -1.54 -0.29 -9.60
N SER A 88 -1.55 1.04 -9.77
CA SER A 88 -2.06 1.95 -8.73
C SER A 88 -3.49 1.62 -8.34
N GLU A 89 -3.84 1.77 -7.07
CA GLU A 89 -5.18 1.55 -6.55
C GLU A 89 -6.08 2.76 -6.84
N HIS A 90 -5.58 3.96 -6.53
CA HIS A 90 -6.22 5.20 -6.92
C HIS A 90 -6.14 5.41 -8.43
N THR A 91 -7.18 6.00 -8.98
CA THR A 91 -7.22 6.45 -10.38
C THR A 91 -7.26 7.96 -10.45
N PHE A 92 -6.75 8.50 -11.55
CA PHE A 92 -6.83 9.92 -11.86
C PHE A 92 -7.53 10.07 -13.19
N ASN A 93 -8.73 10.66 -13.17
CA ASN A 93 -9.62 10.70 -14.34
C ASN A 93 -9.85 9.30 -14.95
N GLY A 94 -10.10 8.30 -14.10
CA GLY A 94 -10.31 6.91 -14.49
C GLY A 94 -9.04 6.16 -14.93
N THR A 95 -7.87 6.80 -14.95
CA THR A 95 -6.63 6.18 -15.40
C THR A 95 -5.79 5.69 -14.23
N ARG A 96 -5.33 4.43 -14.29
CA ARG A 96 -4.36 3.86 -13.34
C ARG A 96 -2.92 4.20 -13.73
N TYR A 97 -2.09 4.39 -12.72
CA TYR A 97 -0.64 4.50 -12.83
C TYR A 97 0.01 3.12 -12.71
N ALA A 98 1.30 3.04 -13.06
CA ALA A 98 2.01 1.76 -13.06
C ALA A 98 2.22 1.19 -11.66
N LEU A 99 2.33 2.06 -10.66
CA LEU A 99 2.57 1.69 -9.28
C LEU A 99 1.98 2.71 -8.32
N GLU A 100 1.61 2.26 -7.13
CA GLU A 100 1.32 3.11 -5.97
C GLU A 100 2.01 2.60 -4.71
N LEU A 101 2.68 3.53 -4.00
CA LEU A 101 3.33 3.29 -2.72
C LEU A 101 2.56 4.02 -1.62
N HIS A 102 2.15 3.31 -0.59
CA HIS A 102 1.51 3.88 0.59
C HIS A 102 2.50 4.01 1.75
N MET A 103 2.59 5.22 2.31
CA MET A 103 3.29 5.49 3.56
C MET A 103 2.23 5.70 4.65
N VAL A 104 2.15 4.75 5.58
CA VAL A 104 1.14 4.74 6.65
C VAL A 104 1.71 5.38 7.91
N HIS A 105 0.97 6.32 8.49
CA HIS A 105 1.34 7.09 9.67
C HIS A 105 0.28 6.93 10.74
N LYS A 106 0.72 6.86 12.00
CA LYS A 106 -0.14 6.82 13.18
C LYS A 106 0.27 7.93 14.14
N SER A 107 -0.69 8.72 14.61
CA SER A 107 -0.45 9.71 15.66
C SER A 107 -0.35 9.04 17.04
N ASP A 108 0.18 9.76 18.03
CA ASP A 108 0.21 9.28 19.43
C ASP A 108 -1.19 9.05 20.01
N HIS A 109 -2.22 9.67 19.42
CA HIS A 109 -3.63 9.47 19.75
C HIS A 109 -4.29 8.33 18.96
N GLY A 110 -3.53 7.63 18.10
CA GLY A 110 -4.00 6.49 17.32
C GLY A 110 -4.71 6.86 16.01
N GLU A 111 -4.67 8.13 15.60
CA GLU A 111 -5.24 8.56 14.33
C GLU A 111 -4.36 8.13 13.16
N MET A 112 -5.00 7.80 12.03
CA MET A 112 -4.35 7.23 10.86
C MET A 112 -4.28 8.23 9.71
N ALA A 113 -3.13 8.31 9.04
CA ALA A 113 -2.95 9.05 7.80
C ALA A 113 -2.10 8.27 6.81
N VAL A 114 -2.54 8.19 5.55
CA VAL A 114 -1.80 7.54 4.47
C VAL A 114 -1.36 8.59 3.46
N THR A 115 -0.07 8.62 3.13
CA THR A 115 0.45 9.40 2.01
C THR A 115 0.75 8.44 0.87
N ALA A 116 0.06 8.60 -0.26
CA ALA A 116 0.24 7.77 -1.45
C ALA A 116 1.11 8.47 -2.50
N VAL A 117 2.06 7.74 -3.09
CA VAL A 117 2.88 8.17 -4.22
C VAL A 117 2.60 7.27 -5.41
N VAL A 118 2.17 7.85 -6.54
CA VAL A 118 1.93 7.11 -7.78
C VAL A 118 3.08 7.29 -8.77
N TYR A 119 3.43 6.22 -9.48
CA TYR A 119 4.58 6.19 -10.39
C TYR A 119 4.17 5.95 -11.83
N LYS A 120 4.92 6.57 -12.74
CA LYS A 120 4.96 6.21 -14.16
C LYS A 120 6.26 5.46 -14.46
N TYR A 121 6.27 4.66 -15.52
CA TYR A 121 7.52 4.11 -16.03
C TYR A 121 8.50 5.24 -16.38
N GLY A 122 9.77 5.03 -16.09
CA GLY A 122 10.80 6.05 -16.29
C GLY A 122 12.11 5.68 -15.61
N ARG A 123 12.84 6.70 -15.16
CA ARG A 123 14.10 6.51 -14.45
C ARG A 123 13.87 5.74 -13.13
N PRO A 124 14.82 4.88 -12.72
CA PRO A 124 14.74 4.20 -11.43
C PRO A 124 14.57 5.19 -10.29
N ASP A 125 13.64 4.89 -9.39
CA ASP A 125 13.46 5.66 -8.16
C ASP A 125 14.51 5.22 -7.12
N PRO A 126 15.31 6.15 -6.53
CA PRO A 126 16.37 5.79 -5.59
C PRO A 126 15.91 5.05 -4.34
N PHE A 127 14.67 5.28 -3.89
CA PHE A 127 14.11 4.55 -2.75
C PHE A 127 13.72 3.13 -3.18
N LEU A 128 12.94 2.97 -4.25
CA LEU A 128 12.55 1.66 -4.76
C LEU A 128 13.76 0.83 -5.20
N SER A 129 14.81 1.45 -5.74
CA SER A 129 16.05 0.74 -6.06
C SER A 129 16.68 0.09 -4.82
N ARG A 130 16.69 0.77 -3.67
CA ARG A 130 17.21 0.19 -2.42
C ARG A 130 16.30 -0.92 -1.90
N VAL A 131 14.99 -0.74 -1.93
CA VAL A 131 14.03 -1.74 -1.45
C VAL A 131 14.01 -2.98 -2.34
N CYS A 132 14.01 -2.82 -3.67
CA CYS A 132 14.00 -3.94 -4.60
C CYS A 132 15.33 -4.71 -4.60
N MET A 133 16.47 -4.04 -4.44
CA MET A 133 17.76 -4.75 -4.34
C MET A 133 17.85 -5.66 -3.11
N LEU A 134 17.14 -5.34 -2.01
CA LEU A 134 17.07 -6.23 -0.84
C LEU A 134 16.27 -7.52 -1.11
N ASN A 135 15.39 -7.51 -2.11
CA ASN A 135 14.62 -8.69 -2.55
C ASN A 135 15.30 -9.50 -3.67
N THR A 136 16.46 -9.06 -4.20
CA THR A 136 17.10 -9.67 -5.39
C THR A 136 18.37 -10.46 -5.06
N PHE A 137 18.53 -11.00 -3.85
CA PHE A 137 19.70 -11.84 -3.49
C PHE A 137 19.41 -13.34 -3.40
N ILE A 138 18.27 -13.83 -3.91
CA ILE A 138 17.99 -15.26 -3.97
C ILE A 138 17.31 -15.58 -5.31
N GLU A 139 18.10 -15.96 -6.31
CA GLU A 139 17.60 -16.75 -7.43
C GLU A 139 17.87 -18.23 -7.15
N ILE A 140 16.80 -19.03 -7.04
CA ILE A 140 16.91 -20.49 -6.99
C ILE A 140 17.09 -20.98 -8.42
N TYR A 141 18.32 -21.34 -8.79
CA TYR A 141 18.57 -22.03 -10.06
C TYR A 141 18.60 -23.54 -9.82
N ASN A 142 17.61 -24.27 -10.36
CA ASN A 142 17.52 -25.73 -10.26
C ASN A 142 17.70 -26.29 -8.83
N GLY A 143 17.18 -25.59 -7.82
CA GLY A 143 17.24 -26.05 -6.43
C GLY A 143 18.62 -25.93 -5.76
N VAL A 144 19.58 -25.19 -6.34
CA VAL A 144 20.90 -24.94 -5.75
C VAL A 144 21.07 -23.44 -5.47
N LEU A 145 21.51 -23.12 -4.25
CA LEU A 145 21.84 -21.77 -3.82
C LEU A 145 23.15 -21.32 -4.48
N VAL A 146 23.12 -20.21 -5.23
CA VAL A 146 24.31 -19.58 -5.83
C VAL A 146 24.45 -18.17 -5.26
N PHE A 147 25.62 -17.86 -4.69
CA PHE A 147 25.99 -16.52 -4.25
C PHE A 147 26.81 -15.83 -5.36
N SER A 148 26.57 -14.54 -5.61
CA SER A 148 27.53 -13.66 -6.29
C SER A 148 27.84 -12.45 -5.41
#